data_AF-A0A166JV53-F1
#
_entry.id   AF-A0A166JV53-F1
#
_cell.length_a   1.000
_cell.length_b   1.000
_cell.length_c   1.000
_cell.angle_alpha   90.00
_cell.angle_beta   90.00
_cell.angle_gamma   90.00
#
_symmetry.space_group_name_H-M   'P 1'
#
loop_
_entity.id
_entity.type
_entity.pdbx_description
1 polymer ?
#
loop_
_entity_poly.entity_id
_entity_poly.type
_entity_poly.pdbx_seq_one_letter_code
_entity_poly.pdbx_strand_id
1 'polypeptide(L)'
;SDPSIFLVPEILHTCHKFFFNHVLMWCKAVVGVEELDLRFQALPICAGYHHLTHGICHVKQMTGQEHCEIQGTVVAAIVGALPPGFWCTVCAMVDFIY
;
A
#
# COMPACT_ATOMS: atom_id res chain seq x y z
N SER A 1 -15.78 3.97 8.12
CA SER A 1 -16.35 5.22 7.58
C SER A 1 -15.34 5.79 6.62
N ASP A 2 -15.73 6.23 5.43
CA ASP A 2 -14.78 6.76 4.44
C ASP A 2 -14.10 8.05 4.98
N PRO A 3 -12.76 8.06 5.16
CA PRO A 3 -12.02 9.20 5.68
C PRO A 3 -12.22 10.49 4.89
N SER A 4 -12.52 10.37 3.59
CA SER A 4 -12.75 11.52 2.70
C SER A 4 -13.96 12.37 3.08
N ILE A 5 -14.87 11.83 3.91
CA ILE A 5 -16.10 12.53 4.32
C ILE A 5 -15.84 13.55 5.44
N PHE A 6 -14.83 13.32 6.28
CA PHE A 6 -14.59 14.15 7.47
C PHE A 6 -13.18 14.73 7.57
N LEU A 7 -12.22 14.21 6.80
CA LEU A 7 -10.89 14.81 6.69
C LEU A 7 -10.91 15.96 5.71
N VAL A 8 -10.19 17.04 6.05
CA VAL A 8 -9.92 18.13 5.12
C VAL A 8 -9.14 17.55 3.93
N PRO A 9 -9.52 17.87 2.68
CA PRO A 9 -8.86 17.32 1.48
C PRO A 9 -7.33 17.44 1.50
N GLU A 10 -6.80 18.54 2.04
CA GLU A 10 -5.35 18.76 2.19
C GLU A 10 -4.65 17.76 3.11
N ILE A 11 -5.30 17.36 4.21
CA ILE A 11 -4.75 16.39 5.16
C ILE A 11 -4.74 15.01 4.52
N LEU A 12 -5.85 14.61 3.93
CA LEU A 12 -5.98 13.30 3.27
C LEU A 12 -4.98 13.18 2.11
N HIS A 13 -4.88 14.20 1.26
CA HIS A 13 -3.89 14.24 0.18
C HIS A 13 -2.45 14.14 0.71
N THR A 14 -2.12 14.83 1.80
CA THR A 14 -0.81 14.76 2.45
C THR A 14 -0.52 13.35 2.98
N CYS A 15 -1.51 12.70 3.59
CA CYS A 15 -1.41 11.33 4.09
C CYS A 15 -1.17 10.30 2.98
N HIS A 16 -1.92 10.39 1.87
CA HIS A 16 -1.66 9.54 0.70
C HIS A 16 -0.26 9.77 0.14
N LYS A 17 0.16 11.04 -0.01
CA LYS A 17 1.51 11.37 -0.49
C LYS A 17 2.60 10.83 0.44
N PHE A 18 2.39 10.90 1.76
CA PHE A 18 3.30 10.34 2.76
C PHE A 18 3.44 8.82 2.60
N PHE A 19 2.33 8.10 2.40
CA PHE A 19 2.35 6.65 2.19
C PHE A 19 3.24 6.25 0.99
N PHE A 20 3.05 6.87 -0.17
CA PHE A 20 3.81 6.53 -1.37
C PHE A 20 5.28 6.97 -1.31
N ASN A 21 5.58 8.10 -0.68
CA ASN A 21 6.94 8.61 -0.58
C ASN A 21 7.78 7.91 0.50
N HIS A 22 7.16 7.35 1.53
CA HIS A 22 7.86 6.82 2.69
C HIS A 22 7.51 5.37 2.99
N VAL A 23 6.24 5.08 3.31
CA VAL A 23 5.82 3.74 3.77
C VAL A 23 6.09 2.68 2.71
N LEU A 24 5.71 2.96 1.46
CA LEU A 24 5.97 2.05 0.34
C LEU A 24 7.47 1.89 0.07
N MET A 25 8.24 2.98 0.21
CA MET A 25 9.71 2.95 0.04
C MET A 25 10.39 2.11 1.13
N TRP A 26 9.92 2.18 2.37
CA TRP A 26 10.41 1.31 3.44
C TRP A 26 10.07 -0.15 3.16
N CYS A 27 8.86 -0.46 2.71
CA CYS A 27 8.49 -1.82 2.33
C CYS A 27 9.40 -2.35 1.21
N LYS A 28 9.67 -1.55 0.19
CA LYS A 28 10.62 -1.89 -0.90
C LYS A 28 12.04 -2.13 -0.37
N ALA A 29 12.50 -1.31 0.57
CA ALA A 29 13.85 -1.44 1.13
C ALA A 29 14.03 -2.68 2.01
N VAL A 30 12.99 -3.08 2.75
CA VAL A 30 13.08 -4.18 3.72
C VAL A 30 12.72 -5.54 3.09
N VAL A 31 11.68 -5.59 2.26
CA VAL A 31 11.25 -6.84 1.58
C VAL A 31 12.09 -7.11 0.34
N GLY A 32 12.55 -6.06 -0.34
CA GLY A 32 13.11 -6.14 -1.68
C GLY A 32 12.03 -5.93 -2.74
N VAL A 33 12.39 -5.23 -3.80
CA VAL A 33 11.49 -4.84 -4.89
C VAL A 33 10.88 -6.05 -5.59
N GLU A 34 11.70 -7.04 -5.95
CA GLU A 34 11.25 -8.23 -6.69
C GLU A 34 10.31 -9.10 -5.86
N GLU A 35 10.67 -9.38 -4.61
CA GLU A 35 9.83 -10.16 -3.69
C GLU A 35 8.51 -9.45 -3.40
N LEU A 36 8.54 -8.13 -3.23
CA LEU A 36 7.33 -7.35 -3.01
C LEU A 36 6.41 -7.38 -4.24
N ASP A 37 6.95 -7.26 -5.44
CA ASP A 37 6.17 -7.38 -6.69
C ASP A 37 5.54 -8.78 -6.83
N LEU A 38 6.30 -9.84 -6.56
CA LEU A 38 5.79 -11.22 -6.57
C LEU A 38 4.65 -11.41 -5.57
N ARG A 39 4.75 -10.81 -4.39
CA ARG A 39 3.70 -10.86 -3.38
C ARG A 39 2.44 -10.14 -3.82
N PHE A 40 2.55 -8.95 -4.40
CA PHE A 40 1.39 -8.24 -4.98
C PHE A 40 0.73 -9.05 -6.10
N GLN A 41 1.53 -9.71 -6.95
CA GLN A 41 1.03 -10.61 -8.00
C GLN A 41 0.45 -11.93 -7.48
N ALA A 42 0.78 -12.33 -6.26
CA ALA A 42 0.23 -13.53 -5.63
C ALA A 42 -1.08 -13.26 -4.85
N LEU A 43 -1.43 -11.98 -4.65
CA LEU A 43 -2.64 -11.64 -3.89
C LEU A 43 -3.90 -12.07 -4.64
N PRO A 44 -4.83 -12.77 -3.96
CA PRO A 44 -6.11 -13.13 -4.55
C PRO A 44 -6.93 -11.86 -4.86
N ILE A 45 -7.79 -11.96 -5.86
CA ILE A 45 -8.76 -10.89 -6.15
C ILE A 45 -9.72 -10.80 -4.96
N CYS A 46 -9.65 -9.68 -4.24
CA CYS A 46 -10.57 -9.35 -3.14
C CYS A 46 -11.67 -8.42 -3.65
N ALA A 47 -12.89 -8.59 -3.15
CA ALA A 47 -14.00 -7.71 -3.52
C ALA A 47 -13.66 -6.24 -3.21
N GLY A 48 -13.62 -5.38 -4.24
CA GLY A 48 -13.26 -3.97 -4.13
C GLY A 48 -11.82 -3.61 -4.51
N TYR A 49 -10.96 -4.59 -4.79
CA TYR A 49 -9.58 -4.36 -5.23
C TYR A 49 -9.28 -5.18 -6.50
N HIS A 50 -8.61 -4.58 -7.48
CA HIS A 50 -8.15 -5.32 -8.65
C HIS A 50 -6.77 -5.92 -8.42
N HIS A 51 -6.46 -6.91 -9.26
CA HIS A 51 -5.21 -7.64 -9.20
C HIS A 51 -4.10 -6.87 -9.93
N LEU A 52 -3.00 -6.57 -9.22
CA LEU A 52 -1.81 -5.98 -9.82
C LEU A 52 -0.99 -7.04 -10.57
N THR A 53 -1.38 -7.34 -11.81
CA THR A 53 -0.70 -8.33 -12.67
C THR A 53 0.76 -8.01 -12.97
N HIS A 54 1.15 -6.73 -12.91
CA HIS A 54 2.49 -6.26 -13.25
C HIS A 54 3.35 -5.83 -12.04
N GLY A 55 2.87 -6.09 -10.82
CA GLY A 55 3.53 -5.60 -9.60
C GLY A 55 3.47 -4.07 -9.45
N ILE A 56 4.25 -3.53 -8.51
CA ILE A 56 4.25 -2.10 -8.14
C ILE A 56 5.46 -1.34 -8.68
N CYS A 57 6.47 -2.01 -9.24
CA CYS A 57 7.74 -1.35 -9.61
C CYS A 57 7.85 -0.94 -11.09
N HIS A 58 6.90 -1.33 -11.95
CA HIS A 58 6.96 -1.01 -13.37
C HIS A 58 6.46 0.41 -13.71
N VAL A 59 5.70 1.06 -12.82
CA VAL A 59 4.88 2.21 -13.20
C VAL A 59 5.55 3.54 -12.82
N LYS A 60 6.08 4.26 -13.82
CA LYS A 60 6.59 5.65 -13.65
C LYS A 60 5.50 6.65 -13.22
N GLN A 61 4.24 6.32 -13.47
CA GLN A 61 3.09 7.16 -13.19
C GLN A 61 1.86 6.28 -12.92
N MET A 62 1.53 6.09 -11.64
CA MET A 62 0.40 5.27 -11.21
C MET A 62 -0.92 6.01 -11.43
N THR A 63 -1.95 5.27 -11.80
CA THR A 63 -3.35 5.70 -11.82
C THR A 63 -3.89 5.83 -10.39
N GLY A 64 -4.93 6.63 -10.19
CA GLY A 64 -5.59 6.74 -8.88
C GLY A 64 -6.11 5.39 -8.36
N GLN A 65 -6.51 4.51 -9.28
CA GLN A 65 -6.93 3.15 -8.97
C GLN A 65 -5.78 2.29 -8.44
N GLU A 66 -4.62 2.30 -9.12
CA GLU A 66 -3.42 1.60 -8.63
C GLU A 66 -2.98 2.13 -7.27
N HIS A 67 -3.11 3.43 -7.02
CA HIS A 67 -2.85 3.99 -5.68
C HIS A 67 -3.77 3.37 -4.61
N CYS A 68 -5.09 3.33 -4.85
CA CYS A 68 -6.03 2.71 -3.93
C CYS A 68 -5.75 1.22 -3.70
N GLU A 69 -5.41 0.49 -4.75
CA GLU A 69 -5.11 -0.94 -4.68
C GLU A 69 -3.85 -1.22 -3.88
N ILE A 70 -2.75 -0.52 -4.17
CA ILE A 70 -1.49 -0.68 -3.43
C ILE A 70 -1.70 -0.36 -1.96
N GLN A 71 -2.36 0.76 -1.65
CA GLN A 71 -2.55 1.18 -0.28
C GLN A 71 -3.48 0.23 0.50
N GLY A 72 -4.53 -0.28 -0.13
CA GLY A 72 -5.45 -1.23 0.50
C GLY A 72 -4.90 -2.65 0.65
N THR A 73 -3.88 -3.02 -0.13
CA THR A 73 -3.35 -4.39 -0.15
C THR A 73 -1.91 -4.54 0.36
N VAL A 74 -1.22 -3.43 0.68
CA VAL A 74 0.17 -3.44 1.16
C VAL A 74 0.38 -4.31 2.40
N VAL A 75 -0.57 -4.28 3.35
CA VAL A 75 -0.48 -5.10 4.57
C VAL A 75 -0.48 -6.58 4.21
N ALA A 76 -1.40 -7.00 3.35
CA ALA A 76 -1.47 -8.38 2.88
C ALA A 76 -0.19 -8.79 2.14
N ALA A 77 0.41 -7.88 1.37
CA ALA A 77 1.68 -8.14 0.67
C ALA A 77 2.85 -8.37 1.65
N ILE A 78 2.97 -7.56 2.72
CA ILE A 78 4.13 -7.62 3.63
C ILE A 78 3.98 -8.63 4.78
N VAL A 79 2.76 -9.08 5.09
CA VAL A 79 2.52 -10.05 6.16
C VAL A 79 3.34 -11.33 5.90
N GLY A 80 3.99 -11.82 6.95
CA GLY A 80 4.86 -13.00 6.87
C GLY A 80 6.21 -12.79 6.18
N ALA A 81 6.47 -11.63 5.55
CA ALA A 81 7.82 -11.28 5.09
C ALA A 81 8.68 -10.68 6.21
N LEU A 82 8.06 -10.07 7.22
CA LEU A 82 8.72 -9.17 8.16
C LEU A 82 8.43 -9.53 9.63
N PRO A 83 9.30 -9.15 10.58
CA PRO A 83 9.03 -9.28 12.01
C PRO A 83 7.73 -8.58 12.41
N PRO A 84 7.02 -9.08 13.44
CA PRO A 84 5.72 -8.54 13.88
C PRO A 84 5.67 -7.03 14.05
N GLY A 85 6.69 -6.44 14.66
CA GLY A 85 6.70 -4.99 14.91
C GLY A 85 6.65 -4.13 13.66
N PHE A 86 7.29 -4.57 12.56
CA PHE A 86 7.33 -3.77 11.34
C PHE A 86 5.98 -3.77 10.62
N TRP A 87 5.41 -4.95 10.36
CA TRP A 87 4.12 -4.98 9.66
C TRP A 87 2.99 -4.42 10.53
N CYS A 88 3.04 -4.52 11.86
CA CYS A 88 2.13 -3.79 12.76
C CYS A 88 2.24 -2.27 12.60
N THR A 89 3.46 -1.74 12.42
CA THR A 89 3.67 -0.30 12.19
C THR A 89 3.05 0.14 10.87
N VAL A 90 3.24 -0.65 9.81
CA VAL A 90 2.63 -0.37 8.50
C VAL A 90 1.10 -0.50 8.58
N CYS A 91 0.56 -1.49 9.28
CA CYS A 91 -0.89 -1.62 9.53
C CYS A 91 -1.44 -0.37 10.19
N ALA A 92 -0.84 0.07 11.30
CA ALA A 92 -1.29 1.25 12.04
C ALA A 92 -1.25 2.53 11.17
N MET A 93 -0.27 2.64 10.26
CA MET A 93 -0.22 3.75 9.31
C MET A 93 -1.32 3.66 8.25
N VAL A 94 -1.59 2.47 7.71
CA VAL A 94 -2.65 2.28 6.71
C VAL A 94 -4.03 2.52 7.33
N ASP A 95 -4.30 1.95 8.51
CA ASP A 95 -5.56 2.12 9.28
C ASP A 95 -5.79 3.59 9.72
N PHE A 96 -4.73 4.39 9.81
CA PHE A 96 -4.87 5.82 10.09
C PHE A 96 -5.27 6.60 8.84
N ILE A 97 -4.79 6.20 7.66
CA ILE A 97 -5.04 6.92 6.41
C ILE A 97 -6.37 6.48 5.77
N TYR A 98 -6.80 5.24 5.99
CA TYR A 98 -7.95 4.58 5.36
C TYR A 98 -8.99 4.14 6.39
#